data_AF-A0AAW0JFK4-F1
#
_entry.id   AF-A0AAW0JFK4-F1
#
_cell.length_a   1.000
_cell.length_b   1.000
_cell.length_c   1.000
_cell.angle_alpha   90.00
_cell.angle_beta   90.00
_cell.angle_gamma   90.00
#
_symmetry.space_group_name_H-M   'P 1'
#
loop_
_entity.id
_entity.type
_entity.pdbx_description
1 polymer ?
#
loop_
_entity_poly.entity_id
_entity_poly.type
_entity_poly.pdbx_seq_one_letter_code
_entity_poly.pdbx_strand_id
1 'polypeptide(L)'
;MTSQVRQNYSTEVEAAVNHLVNLHLRASYTYLSLGYYFDRDDMVLEGDVQKPSQDEWGKTQEAMEAVLALEKNLNQALLDLHSLGSARTDPHLCDFLENHFLDEEVKVIKKMGNHLTNLRRLAAGPQASLGEYLFERLTLKHD
;
A
#
# COMPACT_ATOMS: atom_id res chain seq x y z
N MET A 1 -1.82 28.03 22.58
CA MET A 1 -3.21 27.99 23.11
C MET A 1 -3.73 26.58 22.94
N THR A 2 -4.21 25.95 24.00
CA THR A 2 -4.89 24.65 23.93
C THR A 2 -6.36 24.86 23.53
N SER A 3 -6.89 23.99 22.67
CA SER A 3 -8.27 24.06 22.22
C SER A 3 -9.25 23.81 23.38
N GLN A 4 -10.35 24.56 23.42
CA GLN A 4 -11.39 24.43 24.44
C GLN A 4 -12.13 23.09 24.41
N VAL A 5 -12.11 22.40 23.26
CA VAL A 5 -12.78 21.09 23.08
C VAL A 5 -11.84 19.89 23.30
N ARG A 6 -10.55 20.12 23.55
CA ARG A 6 -9.57 19.03 23.67
C ARG A 6 -9.76 18.30 25.00
N GLN A 7 -10.19 17.04 24.93
CA GLN A 7 -10.32 16.16 26.08
C GLN A 7 -9.65 14.82 25.75
N ASN A 8 -8.84 14.31 26.68
CA ASN A 8 -8.19 12.99 26.57
C ASN A 8 -7.29 12.77 25.33
N TYR A 9 -6.88 13.83 24.65
CA TYR A 9 -6.06 13.76 23.44
C TYR A 9 -4.62 14.21 23.76
N SER A 10 -3.67 13.28 23.84
CA SER A 10 -2.29 13.58 24.23
C SER A 10 -1.51 14.27 23.09
N THR A 11 -0.46 15.02 23.41
CA THR A 11 0.39 15.65 22.38
C THR A 11 1.20 14.63 21.59
N GLU A 12 1.55 13.50 22.21
CA GLU A 12 2.21 12.38 21.53
C GLU A 12 1.28 11.70 20.53
N VAL A 13 0.01 11.47 20.91
CA VAL A 13 -1.01 10.96 19.99
C VAL A 13 -1.17 11.91 18.81
N GLU A 14 -1.27 13.21 19.06
CA GLU A 14 -1.39 14.21 17.99
C GLU A 14 -0.20 14.20 17.02
N ALA A 15 1.02 14.09 17.53
CA ALA A 15 2.21 13.98 16.70
C ALA A 15 2.19 12.69 15.87
N ALA A 16 1.78 11.57 16.46
CA ALA A 16 1.69 10.28 15.78
C ALA A 16 0.59 10.26 14.70
N VAL A 17 -0.57 10.87 14.95
CA VAL A 17 -1.63 11.06 13.94
C VAL A 17 -1.10 11.90 12.77
N ASN A 18 -0.40 13.01 13.04
CA ASN A 18 0.19 13.83 11.98
C ASN A 18 1.24 13.07 11.17
N HIS A 19 2.04 12.21 11.80
CA HIS A 19 2.97 11.34 11.10
C HIS A 19 2.22 10.34 10.20
N LEU A 20 1.18 9.70 10.73
CA LEU A 20 0.36 8.74 10.00
C LEU A 20 -0.33 9.37 8.77
N VAL A 21 -0.83 10.60 8.88
CA VAL A 21 -1.39 11.36 7.75
C VAL A 21 -0.35 11.53 6.64
N ASN A 22 0.89 11.91 6.99
CA ASN A 22 1.97 12.05 6.01
C ASN A 22 2.34 10.71 5.35
N LEU A 23 2.31 9.61 6.10
CA LEU A 23 2.53 8.27 5.54
C LEU A 23 1.44 7.90 4.53
N HIS A 24 0.16 8.14 4.84
CA HIS A 24 -0.95 7.89 3.90
C HIS A 24 -0.88 8.77 2.65
N LEU A 25 -0.51 10.05 2.80
CA LEU A 25 -0.33 10.95 1.65
C LEU A 25 0.80 10.46 0.73
N ARG A 26 1.91 10.00 1.32
CA ARG A 26 3.01 9.42 0.55
C ARG A 26 2.58 8.13 -0.15
N ALA A 27 1.83 7.27 0.53
CA ALA A 27 1.30 6.04 -0.05
C ALA A 27 0.36 6.34 -1.22
N SER A 28 -0.55 7.30 -1.08
CA SER A 28 -1.41 7.76 -2.18
C SER A 28 -0.61 8.24 -3.39
N TYR A 29 0.47 8.99 -3.17
CA TYR A 29 1.36 9.42 -4.26
C TYR A 29 2.06 8.23 -4.93
N THR A 30 2.52 7.25 -4.16
CA THR A 30 3.09 6.01 -4.69
C THR A 30 2.08 5.24 -5.54
N TYR A 31 0.84 5.07 -5.08
CA TYR A 31 -0.22 4.43 -5.86
C TYR A 31 -0.52 5.15 -7.17
N LEU A 32 -0.59 6.49 -7.12
CA LEU A 32 -0.82 7.30 -8.31
C LEU A 32 0.33 7.14 -9.32
N SER A 33 1.58 7.16 -8.86
CA SER A 33 2.76 6.94 -9.70
C SER A 33 2.76 5.55 -10.35
N LEU A 34 2.42 4.51 -9.59
CA LEU A 34 2.29 3.15 -10.08
C LEU A 34 1.20 3.02 -11.14
N GLY A 35 0.03 3.63 -10.90
CA GLY A 35 -1.06 3.66 -11.87
C GLY A 35 -0.62 4.28 -13.19
N TYR A 36 0.02 5.45 -13.16
CA TYR A 36 0.56 6.10 -14.36
C TYR A 36 1.71 5.34 -15.04
N TYR A 37 2.46 4.53 -14.31
CA TYR A 37 3.55 3.73 -14.88
C TYR A 37 3.00 2.56 -15.69
N PHE A 38 2.03 1.81 -15.14
CA PHE A 38 1.46 0.63 -15.78
C PHE A 38 0.34 0.93 -16.79
N ASP A 39 -0.23 2.15 -16.81
CA ASP A 39 -1.21 2.59 -17.81
C ASP A 39 -0.58 3.00 -19.15
N ARG A 40 0.76 3.08 -19.24
CA ARG A 40 1.41 3.40 -20.52
C ARG A 40 1.36 2.18 -21.44
N ASP A 41 0.68 2.32 -22.58
CA ASP A 41 0.59 1.35 -23.70
C ASP A 41 1.97 0.85 -24.21
N ASP A 42 3.07 1.47 -23.78
CA ASP A 42 4.45 1.17 -24.16
C ASP A 42 5.03 -0.09 -23.47
N MET A 43 4.35 -0.67 -22.46
CA MET A 43 4.77 -1.93 -21.80
C MET A 43 4.34 -3.17 -22.61
N VAL A 44 4.21 -3.03 -23.94
CA VAL A 44 3.98 -4.14 -24.86
C VAL A 44 5.33 -4.63 -25.37
N LEU A 45 5.72 -5.82 -24.87
CA LEU A 45 6.68 -6.76 -25.46
C LEU A 45 8.08 -6.21 -25.78
N GLU A 46 9.11 -6.77 -25.12
CA GLU A 46 10.53 -6.53 -25.43
C GLU A 46 10.80 -6.44 -26.94
N GLY A 47 11.07 -5.21 -27.38
CA GLY A 47 11.51 -4.84 -28.72
C GLY A 47 12.47 -3.66 -28.59
N ASP A 48 13.67 -3.95 -28.09
CA ASP A 48 14.92 -3.18 -28.18
C ASP A 48 14.80 -1.65 -28.38
N VAL A 49 14.28 -0.93 -27.39
CA VAL A 49 14.49 0.52 -27.25
C VAL A 49 14.67 0.84 -25.78
N GLN A 50 15.88 1.25 -25.39
CA GLN A 50 16.18 1.70 -24.04
C GLN A 50 15.38 2.97 -23.69
N LYS A 51 14.75 2.97 -22.51
CA LYS A 51 14.21 4.16 -21.84
C LYS A 51 14.93 4.40 -20.48
N PRO A 52 14.87 5.63 -19.95
CA PRO A 52 15.83 6.15 -18.98
C PRO A 52 15.45 5.95 -17.50
N SER A 53 16.42 6.27 -16.64
CA SER A 53 16.89 5.44 -15.53
C SER A 53 16.35 5.72 -14.11
N GLN A 54 15.19 6.35 -13.91
CA GLN A 54 14.64 6.54 -12.54
C GLN A 54 13.11 6.51 -12.37
N ASP A 55 12.31 6.40 -13.45
CA ASP A 55 10.84 6.29 -13.39
C ASP A 55 10.34 4.85 -13.59
N GLU A 56 11.16 3.85 -13.25
CA GLU A 56 10.88 2.44 -13.52
C GLU A 56 10.54 1.71 -12.23
N TRP A 57 9.25 1.38 -12.05
CA TRP A 57 8.78 0.51 -10.96
C TRP A 57 9.16 -0.97 -11.17
N GLY A 58 9.95 -1.26 -12.20
CA GLY A 58 10.37 -2.60 -12.58
C GLY A 58 9.22 -3.42 -13.17
N LYS A 59 9.35 -4.74 -13.08
CA LYS A 59 8.29 -5.67 -13.49
C LYS A 59 7.12 -5.61 -12.51
N THR A 60 5.93 -6.05 -12.95
CA THR A 60 4.71 -6.09 -12.12
C THR A 60 4.94 -6.76 -10.76
N GLN A 61 5.82 -7.76 -10.70
CA GLN A 61 6.15 -8.43 -9.43
C GLN A 61 6.89 -7.52 -8.44
N GLU A 62 7.91 -6.79 -8.90
CA GLU A 62 8.72 -5.91 -8.05
C GLU A 62 7.85 -4.75 -7.52
N ALA A 63 7.04 -4.17 -8.40
CA ALA A 63 6.06 -3.17 -8.01
C ALA A 63 5.09 -3.70 -6.94
N MET A 64 4.52 -4.88 -7.12
CA MET A 64 3.54 -5.43 -6.17
C MET A 64 4.19 -5.87 -4.84
N GLU A 65 5.47 -6.26 -4.85
CA GLU A 65 6.27 -6.48 -3.63
C GLU A 65 6.51 -5.17 -2.87
N ALA A 66 6.86 -4.09 -3.57
CA ALA A 66 7.04 -2.77 -2.98
C ALA A 66 5.73 -2.23 -2.36
N VAL A 67 4.61 -2.42 -3.06
CA VAL A 67 3.28 -2.05 -2.57
C VAL A 67 2.90 -2.87 -1.33
N LEU A 68 3.09 -4.20 -1.35
CA LEU A 68 2.79 -5.03 -0.17
C LEU A 68 3.66 -4.63 1.04
N ALA A 69 4.91 -4.24 0.82
CA ALA A 69 5.78 -3.72 1.89
C ALA A 69 5.28 -2.37 2.41
N LEU A 70 4.79 -1.49 1.53
CA LEU A 70 4.19 -0.21 1.91
C LEU A 70 2.95 -0.41 2.80
N GLU A 71 2.02 -1.29 2.43
CA GLU A 71 0.82 -1.56 3.25
C GLU A 71 1.17 -2.18 4.60
N LYS A 72 2.13 -3.10 4.65
CA LYS A 72 2.62 -3.63 5.93
C LYS A 72 3.20 -2.55 6.82
N ASN A 73 3.90 -1.56 6.26
CA ASN A 73 4.44 -0.44 7.01
C ASN A 73 3.32 0.50 7.52
N LEU A 74 2.27 0.74 6.72
CA LEU A 74 1.10 1.51 7.15
C LEU A 74 0.34 0.80 8.27
N ASN A 75 0.07 -0.48 8.11
CA ASN A 75 -0.56 -1.29 9.14
C ASN A 75 0.28 -1.34 10.44
N GLN A 76 1.62 -1.41 10.34
CA GLN A 76 2.47 -1.32 11.53
C GLN A 76 2.34 0.05 12.22
N ALA A 77 2.34 1.15 11.45
CA ALA A 77 2.17 2.49 12.02
C ALA A 77 0.78 2.67 12.68
N LEU A 78 -0.26 2.02 12.15
CA LEU A 78 -1.59 1.98 12.75
C LEU A 78 -1.60 1.20 14.06
N LEU A 79 -0.94 0.03 14.12
CA LEU A 79 -0.81 -0.77 15.34
C LEU A 79 0.01 -0.04 16.42
N ASP A 80 1.06 0.68 16.03
CA ASP A 80 1.86 1.48 16.93
C ASP A 80 1.04 2.65 17.51
N LEU A 81 0.22 3.31 16.67
CA LEU A 81 -0.68 4.37 17.10
C LEU A 81 -1.80 3.83 18.02
N HIS A 82 -2.35 2.65 17.72
CA HIS A 82 -3.33 1.98 18.57
C HIS A 82 -2.75 1.63 19.95
N SER A 83 -1.53 1.09 19.97
CA SER A 83 -0.79 0.78 21.20
C SER A 83 -0.53 2.05 22.02
N LEU A 84 -0.19 3.15 21.35
CA LEU A 84 -0.03 4.46 21.99
C LEU A 84 -1.37 4.98 22.56
N GLY A 85 -2.46 4.87 21.80
CA GLY A 85 -3.81 5.22 22.26
C GLY A 85 -4.18 4.45 23.54
N SER A 86 -3.94 3.15 23.54
CA SER A 86 -4.15 2.28 24.70
C SER A 86 -3.32 2.73 25.90
N ALA A 87 -2.02 3.01 25.71
CA ALA A 87 -1.13 3.48 26.76
C ALA A 87 -1.51 4.87 27.31
N ARG A 88 -2.13 5.72 26.49
CA ARG A 88 -2.64 7.04 26.89
C ARG A 88 -4.08 7.02 27.36
N THR A 89 -4.69 5.82 27.45
CA THR A 89 -6.09 5.65 27.86
C THR A 89 -7.04 6.46 26.97
N ASP A 90 -6.78 6.48 25.65
CA ASP A 90 -7.62 7.12 24.64
C ASP A 90 -8.49 6.07 23.92
N PRO A 91 -9.64 5.66 24.51
CA PRO A 91 -10.49 4.63 23.92
C PRO A 91 -11.15 5.09 22.61
N HIS A 92 -11.35 6.39 22.43
CA HIS A 92 -11.93 6.93 21.21
C HIS A 92 -10.97 6.74 20.02
N LEU A 93 -9.68 7.01 20.22
CA LEU A 93 -8.68 6.74 19.20
C LEU A 93 -8.60 5.24 18.86
N CYS A 94 -8.55 4.37 19.87
CA CYS A 94 -8.49 2.92 19.65
C CYS A 94 -9.69 2.41 18.84
N ASP A 95 -10.91 2.77 19.26
CA ASP A 95 -12.15 2.42 18.56
C ASP A 95 -12.16 2.94 17.12
N PHE A 96 -11.73 4.19 16.90
CA PHE A 96 -11.63 4.77 15.56
C PHE A 96 -10.67 3.99 14.64
N LEU A 97 -9.51 3.59 15.14
CA LEU A 97 -8.53 2.81 14.35
C LEU A 97 -9.05 1.41 14.04
N GLU A 98 -9.69 0.74 15.00
CA GLU A 98 -10.28 -0.58 14.82
C GLU A 98 -11.40 -0.57 13.77
N ASN A 99 -12.31 0.39 13.86
CA ASN A 99 -13.51 0.42 13.02
C ASN A 99 -13.26 0.94 11.59
N HIS A 100 -12.22 1.75 11.38
CA HIS A 100 -12.02 2.42 10.09
C HIS A 100 -10.75 2.03 9.34
N PHE A 101 -9.73 1.49 10.02
CA PHE A 101 -8.42 1.28 9.39
C PHE A 101 -7.92 -0.16 9.50
N LEU A 102 -7.91 -0.75 10.70
CA LEU A 102 -7.21 -2.02 10.94
C LEU A 102 -7.81 -3.19 10.12
N ASP A 103 -9.14 -3.30 10.03
CA ASP A 103 -9.75 -4.38 9.24
C ASP A 103 -9.54 -4.18 7.72
N GLU A 104 -9.58 -2.93 7.26
CA GLU A 104 -9.36 -2.62 5.84
C GLU A 104 -7.91 -2.89 5.42
N GLU A 105 -6.92 -2.51 6.24
CA GLU A 105 -5.52 -2.84 5.99
C GLU A 105 -5.27 -4.34 5.90
N VAL A 106 -5.85 -5.13 6.81
CA VAL A 106 -5.73 -6.59 6.76
C VAL A 106 -6.33 -7.17 5.47
N LYS A 107 -7.47 -6.65 5.01
CA LYS A 107 -8.08 -7.06 3.74
C LYS A 107 -7.19 -6.72 2.56
N VAL A 108 -6.63 -5.51 2.51
CA VAL A 108 -5.75 -5.06 1.42
C VAL A 108 -4.45 -5.88 1.39
N ILE A 109 -3.77 -6.04 2.54
CA ILE A 109 -2.55 -6.86 2.66
C ILE A 109 -2.82 -8.29 2.21
N LYS A 110 -3.96 -8.88 2.60
CA LYS A 110 -4.36 -10.23 2.17
C LYS A 110 -4.59 -10.29 0.66
N LYS A 111 -5.36 -9.36 0.10
CA LYS A 111 -5.63 -9.26 -1.34
C LYS A 111 -4.31 -9.18 -2.12
N MET A 112 -3.41 -8.27 -1.75
CA MET A 112 -2.09 -8.11 -2.37
C MET A 112 -1.19 -9.35 -2.21
N GLY A 113 -1.20 -9.99 -1.05
CA GLY A 113 -0.48 -11.25 -0.84
C GLY A 113 -0.97 -12.38 -1.76
N ASN A 114 -2.28 -12.47 -1.97
CA ASN A 114 -2.87 -13.44 -2.90
C ASN A 114 -2.47 -13.14 -4.35
N HIS A 115 -2.55 -11.87 -4.75
CA HIS A 115 -2.09 -11.41 -6.07
C HIS A 115 -0.63 -11.78 -6.30
N LEU A 116 0.25 -11.53 -5.33
CA LEU A 116 1.68 -11.77 -5.47
C LEU A 116 1.99 -13.27 -5.58
N THR A 117 1.25 -14.09 -4.83
CA THR A 117 1.36 -15.56 -4.92
C THR A 117 0.91 -16.06 -6.28
N ASN A 118 -0.19 -15.53 -6.82
CA ASN A 118 -0.68 -15.87 -8.16
C ASN A 118 0.30 -15.43 -9.25
N LEU A 119 0.83 -14.22 -9.15
CA LEU A 119 1.79 -13.68 -10.10
C LEU A 119 3.07 -14.51 -10.12
N ARG A 120 3.64 -14.83 -8.95
CA ARG A 120 4.84 -15.70 -8.86
C ARG A 120 4.62 -17.08 -9.47
N ARG A 121 3.40 -17.61 -9.42
CA ARG A 121 3.04 -18.90 -10.02
C ARG A 121 2.92 -18.80 -11.55
N LEU A 122 2.32 -17.74 -12.05
CA LEU A 122 2.08 -17.54 -13.49
C LEU A 122 3.32 -17.03 -14.23
N ALA A 123 4.12 -16.18 -13.59
CA ALA A 123 5.33 -15.59 -14.13
C ALA A 123 6.59 -16.47 -13.93
N ALA A 124 6.42 -17.74 -13.52
CA ALA A 124 7.52 -18.67 -13.36
C ALA A 124 7.92 -19.33 -14.69
N GLY A 125 9.21 -19.25 -15.03
CA GLY A 125 9.80 -19.99 -16.15
C GLY A 125 9.77 -19.27 -17.49
N PRO A 126 9.94 -19.99 -18.62
CA PRO A 126 10.19 -19.39 -19.94
C PRO A 126 9.04 -18.52 -20.50
N GLN A 127 7.85 -18.59 -19.90
CA GLN A 127 6.65 -17.88 -20.35
C GLN A 127 6.21 -16.77 -19.39
N ALA A 128 7.16 -16.18 -18.66
CA ALA A 128 6.87 -15.15 -17.65
C ALA A 128 5.99 -14.00 -18.19
N SER A 129 6.27 -13.53 -19.41
CA SER A 129 5.50 -12.45 -20.07
C SER A 129 4.04 -12.81 -20.35
N LEU A 130 3.76 -14.05 -20.78
CA LEU A 130 2.39 -14.54 -20.94
C LEU A 130 1.68 -14.68 -19.58
N GLY A 131 2.42 -15.10 -18.56
CA GLY A 131 1.93 -15.18 -17.19
C GLY A 131 1.48 -13.83 -16.62
N GLU A 132 2.30 -12.79 -16.81
CA GLU A 132 1.99 -11.41 -16.43
C GLU A 132 0.75 -10.88 -17.17
N TYR A 133 0.68 -11.09 -18.50
CA TYR A 133 -0.47 -10.69 -19.31
C TYR A 133 -1.78 -11.38 -18.86
N LEU A 134 -1.74 -12.69 -18.58
CA LEU A 134 -2.90 -13.43 -18.10
C LEU A 134 -3.33 -12.98 -16.70
N PHE A 135 -2.37 -12.66 -15.84
CA PHE A 135 -2.64 -12.11 -14.51
C PHE A 135 -3.37 -10.76 -14.60
N GLU A 136 -2.87 -9.83 -15.43
CA GLU A 136 -3.52 -8.54 -15.64
C GLU A 136 -4.95 -8.70 -16.17
N ARG A 137 -5.15 -9.52 -17.20
CA ARG A 137 -6.46 -9.65 -17.86
C ARG A 137 -7.48 -10.45 -17.06
N LEU A 138 -7.07 -11.52 -16.38
CA LEU A 138 -7.99 -12.46 -15.74
C LEU A 138 -8.16 -12.19 -14.25
N THR A 139 -7.18 -11.52 -13.61
CA THR A 139 -7.26 -11.17 -12.20
C THR A 139 -7.60 -9.69 -12.05
N LEU A 140 -6.70 -8.78 -12.44
CA LEU A 140 -6.83 -7.36 -12.09
C LEU A 140 -8.03 -6.65 -12.76
N LYS A 141 -8.40 -7.01 -13.99
CA LYS A 141 -9.56 -6.38 -14.69
C LYS A 141 -10.93 -6.85 -14.20
N HIS A 142 -10.97 -7.88 -13.35
CA HIS A 142 -12.21 -8.50 -12.88
C HIS A 142 -12.38 -8.41 -11.36
N ASP A 143 -11.59 -7.57 -10.71
CA ASP A 143 -11.38 -7.53 -9.26
C ASP A 143 -11.97 -6.32 -8.53
#